data_AF-A0A936EEU8-F1
#
_entry.id   AF-A0A936EEU8-F1
#
_cell.length_a   1.000
_cell.length_b   1.000
_cell.length_c   1.000
_cell.angle_alpha   90.00
_cell.angle_beta   90.00
_cell.angle_gamma   90.00
#
_symmetry.space_group_name_H-M   'P 1'
#
loop_
_entity.id
_entity.type
_entity.pdbx_description
1 polymer ?
#
loop_
_entity_poly.entity_id
_entity_poly.type
_entity_poly.pdbx_seq_one_letter_code
_entity_poly.pdbx_strand_id
1 'polypeptide(L)' 'MPKPLAFATANAAFKWLVDLGIAEERTGGSRNRVFAYKDYLAILAEGTEAL' A
#
# COMPACT_ATOMS: atom_id res chain seq x y z
N MET A 1 -19.50 -4.09 15.16
CA MET A 1 -18.29 -4.25 14.32
C MET A 1 -18.61 -3.68 12.95
N PRO A 2 -17.79 -2.78 12.36
CA PRO A 2 -18.06 -2.24 11.03
C PRO A 2 -18.06 -3.37 9.99
N LYS A 3 -18.89 -3.23 8.95
CA LYS A 3 -18.95 -4.21 7.85
C LYS A 3 -17.60 -4.20 7.11
N PRO A 4 -16.99 -5.37 6.83
CA PRO A 4 -15.77 -5.42 6.04
C PRO A 4 -16.01 -4.87 4.63
N LEU A 5 -15.04 -4.13 4.11
CA LEU A 5 -15.09 -3.56 2.77
C LEU A 5 -15.16 -4.68 1.72
N ALA A 6 -15.92 -4.43 0.64
CA ALA A 6 -15.89 -5.29 -0.52
C ALA A 6 -14.51 -5.22 -1.19
N PHE A 7 -14.04 -6.35 -1.72
CA PHE A 7 -12.73 -6.45 -2.38
C PHE A 7 -12.58 -5.46 -3.54
N ALA A 8 -13.64 -5.26 -4.34
CA ALA A 8 -13.64 -4.30 -5.44
C ALA A 8 -13.45 -2.85 -4.94
N THR A 9 -14.10 -2.49 -3.83
CA THR A 9 -13.96 -1.16 -3.21
C THR A 9 -12.54 -0.94 -2.69
N ALA A 10 -11.98 -1.94 -1.99
CA ALA A 10 -10.60 -1.87 -1.53
C ALA A 10 -9.61 -1.72 -2.71
N ASN A 11 -9.77 -2.51 -3.78
CA ASN A 11 -8.93 -2.40 -4.96
C ASN A 11 -8.99 -1.03 -5.65
N ALA A 12 -10.19 -0.44 -5.76
CA ALA A 12 -10.35 0.90 -6.33
C ALA A 12 -9.63 1.95 -5.48
N ALA A 13 -9.77 1.87 -4.15
CA ALA A 13 -9.08 2.77 -3.23
C ALA A 13 -7.56 2.62 -3.35
N PHE A 14 -7.02 1.40 -3.37
CA PHE A 14 -5.57 1.18 -3.54
C PHE A 14 -5.06 1.69 -4.90
N LYS A 15 -5.86 1.60 -5.97
CA LYS A 15 -5.48 2.21 -7.24
C LYS A 15 -5.28 3.72 -7.08
N TRP A 16 -6.21 4.42 -6.44
CA TRP A 16 -6.08 5.86 -6.20
C TRP A 16 -4.88 6.21 -5.33
N LEU A 17 -4.60 5.42 -4.28
CA LEU A 17 -3.43 5.64 -3.44
C LEU A 17 -2.12 5.49 -4.22
N VAL A 18 -2.06 4.55 -5.17
CA VAL A 18 -0.91 4.40 -6.06
C VAL A 18 -0.83 5.56 -7.05
N ASP A 19 -1.94 5.95 -7.68
CA ASP A 19 -1.99 7.08 -8.61
C ASP A 19 -1.56 8.41 -7.93
N LEU A 20 -1.87 8.56 -6.64
CA LEU A 20 -1.47 9.70 -5.82
C LEU A 20 -0.01 9.61 -5.30
N GLY A 21 0.70 8.51 -5.54
CA GLY A 21 2.07 8.29 -5.07
C GLY A 21 2.20 7.95 -3.58
N ILE A 22 1.08 7.70 -2.88
CA ILE A 22 1.05 7.37 -1.45
C ILE A 22 1.45 5.90 -1.23
N ALA A 23 0.95 5.00 -2.09
CA ALA A 23 1.25 3.58 -2.05
C ALA A 23 2.02 3.15 -3.30
N GLU A 24 2.77 2.06 -3.19
CA GLU A 24 3.48 1.45 -4.32
C GLU A 24 3.11 -0.03 -4.40
N GLU A 25 2.63 -0.51 -5.54
CA GLU A 25 2.48 -1.94 -5.75
C GLU A 25 3.86 -2.59 -5.91
N ARG A 26 4.16 -3.60 -5.09
CA ARG A 26 5.42 -4.36 -5.16
C ARG A 26 5.29 -5.67 -5.93
N THR A 27 4.06 -6.10 -6.17
CA THR A 27 3.76 -7.20 -7.07
C THR A 27 3.68 -6.72 -8.52
N GLY A 28 3.68 -7.64 -9.48
CA GLY A 28 3.48 -7.33 -10.91
C GLY A 28 2.29 -8.08 -11.49
N GLY A 29 1.38 -8.56 -10.64
CA GLY A 29 0.33 -9.51 -10.98
C GLY A 29 -1.07 -9.01 -10.62
N SER A 30 -2.10 -9.67 -11.13
CA SER A 30 -3.51 -9.26 -10.90
C SER A 30 -4.13 -9.80 -9.60
N ARG A 31 -3.43 -10.68 -8.88
CA ARG A 31 -3.91 -11.35 -7.66
C ARG A 31 -2.85 -11.31 -6.56
N ASN A 32 -3.30 -11.43 -5.31
CA ASN A 32 -2.44 -11.43 -4.12
C ASN A 32 -1.46 -10.24 -4.11
N ARG A 33 -1.95 -9.08 -4.53
CA ARG A 33 -1.11 -7.89 -4.67
C ARG A 33 -0.68 -7.37 -3.31
N VAL A 34 0.56 -6.94 -3.23
CA VAL A 34 1.15 -6.34 -2.03
C VAL A 34 1.49 -4.89 -2.33
N PHE A 35 1.05 -4.00 -1.44
CA PHE A 35 1.26 -2.56 -1.54
C PHE A 35 2.14 -2.10 -0.38
N ALA A 36 3.21 -1.37 -0.70
CA ALA A 36 4.07 -0.71 0.28
C ALA A 36 3.60 0.74 0.48
N TYR A 37 3.51 1.19 1.72
CA TYR A 37 3.28 2.60 2.03
C TYR A 37 4.63 3.27 2.25
N LYS A 38 5.15 3.91 1.20
CA LYS A 38 6.54 4.39 1.16
C LYS A 38 6.86 5.38 2.29
N ASP A 39 6.03 6.39 2.48
CA ASP A 39 6.30 7.44 3.48
C ASP A 39 6.23 6.89 4.90
N TYR A 40 5.27 6.00 5.17
CA TYR A 40 5.18 5.33 6.46
C TYR A 40 6.39 4.43 6.72
N LEU A 41 6.83 3.69 5.71
CA LEU A 41 8.03 2.86 5.82
C LEU A 41 9.30 3.70 6.02
N ALA A 42 9.39 4.88 5.41
CA ALA A 42 10.49 5.80 5.62
C ALA A 42 10.54 6.29 7.07
N ILE A 43 9.40 6.76 7.62
CA ILE A 43 9.29 7.16 9.03
C ILE A 43 9.67 6.00 9.95
N LEU A 44 9.22 4.78 9.64
CA LEU A 44 9.55 3.61 10.43
C LEU A 44 11.03 3.22 10.33
N ALA A 45 11.67 3.47 9.20
CA ALA A 45 13.07 3.17 8.95
C ALA A 45 14.03 4.19 9.57
N GLU A 46 13.57 5.41 9.89
CA GLU A 46 14.39 6.46 10.52
C GLU A 46 15.19 5.92 11.72
N GLY A 47 16.52 6.03 11.66
CA GLY A 47 17.43 5.53 12.71
C GLY A 47 17.75 4.03 12.65
N THR A 48 17.21 3.30 11.66
CA THR A 48 17.51 1.89 11.38
C THR A 48 18.13 1.65 10.00
N GLU A 49 18.51 2.74 9.32
CA GLU A 49 19.14 2.70 8.00
C GLU A 49 20.43 1.88 8.04
N ALA A 50 20.61 1.01 7.04
CA ALA A 50 21.81 0.19 6.92
C ALA A 50 23.05 1.08 6.72
N LEU A 51 24.11 0.82 7.50
CA LEU A 51 25.42 1.49 7.40
C LEU A 51 26.17 1.10 6.12
#